data_AF-A0AAJ0BRR8-F1
#
_entry.id   AF-A0AAJ0BRR8-F1
#
_cell.length_a   1.000
_cell.length_b   1.000
_cell.length_c   1.000
_cell.angle_alpha   90.00
_cell.angle_beta   90.00
_cell.angle_gamma   90.00
#
_symmetry.space_group_name_H-M   'P 1'
#
loop_
_entity.id
_entity.type
_entity.pdbx_description
1 polymer ?
#
loop_
_entity_poly.entity_id
_entity_poly.type
_entity_poly.pdbx_seq_one_letter_code
_entity_poly.pdbx_strand_id
1 'polypeptide(L)'
;MSTTSRRRLSGIGTMPRMRHLATELNRQHTVETTVYRRLHAHQGRQIPQLYASVDVDMALPATATPWQRKNLFSIRGLLMEYIPGFTLANLVVSAPRSSWQEIVIQAVREVQILGDYEIANEDVRPENFLVAPPQECDNNNYNSNSSPGQSFHYPTGYRVVMIDFAMCRFREPDMTDLQWERLKCNLEEENAVGLLMKKKLANQGFELQYRESGRYSQFAEGEEEVEDGMVAFLRSGGRNKKREPLREMSV
;
A
#
# COMPACT_ATOMS: atom_id res chain seq x y z
N MET A 1 21.40 -59.26 18.72
CA MET A 1 20.13 -58.63 18.30
C MET A 1 19.90 -57.39 19.15
N SER A 2 20.04 -56.19 18.60
CA SER A 2 19.32 -54.98 19.03
C SER A 2 19.65 -53.84 18.07
N THR A 3 18.73 -53.56 17.15
CA THR A 3 18.77 -52.42 16.24
C THR A 3 17.95 -51.29 16.86
N THR A 4 18.61 -50.19 17.25
CA THR A 4 17.94 -48.95 17.67
C THR A 4 17.70 -48.09 16.44
N SER A 5 16.46 -48.04 15.97
CA SER A 5 16.03 -47.19 14.85
C SER A 5 15.72 -45.77 15.34
N ARG A 6 16.44 -44.80 14.77
CA ARG A 6 16.29 -43.35 15.02
C ARG A 6 14.98 -42.84 14.45
N ARG A 7 14.31 -42.00 15.26
CA ARG A 7 13.18 -41.12 14.94
C ARG A 7 13.26 -40.52 13.52
N ARG A 8 12.22 -40.73 12.72
CA ARG A 8 11.82 -39.79 11.66
C ARG A 8 10.66 -38.93 12.20
N LEU A 9 10.96 -37.67 12.52
CA LEU A 9 9.94 -36.64 12.65
C LEU A 9 9.59 -36.19 11.22
N SER A 10 8.37 -36.50 10.80
CA SER A 10 7.80 -36.16 9.50
C SER A 10 7.48 -34.65 9.41
N GLY A 11 8.37 -33.89 8.78
CA GLY A 11 8.18 -32.46 8.46
C GLY A 11 7.35 -32.18 7.21
N ILE A 12 6.16 -32.80 7.09
CA ILE A 12 5.32 -32.71 5.87
C ILE A 12 4.21 -31.64 5.98
N GLY A 13 3.89 -31.16 7.19
CA GLY A 13 2.83 -30.15 7.41
C GLY A 13 3.23 -28.68 7.25
N THR A 14 4.53 -28.36 7.17
CA THR A 14 5.03 -26.96 7.25
C THR A 14 5.37 -26.33 5.89
N MET A 15 5.57 -27.13 4.84
CA MET A 15 6.02 -26.65 3.53
C MET A 15 4.97 -25.84 2.75
N PRO A 16 3.67 -26.19 2.73
CA PRO A 16 2.67 -25.40 2.00
C PRO A 16 2.53 -23.97 2.54
N ARG A 17 2.51 -23.82 3.87
CA ARG A 17 2.42 -22.51 4.53
C ARG A 17 3.68 -21.67 4.29
N MET A 18 4.86 -22.27 4.41
CA MET A 18 6.12 -21.58 4.16
C MET A 18 6.24 -21.12 2.69
N ARG A 19 5.78 -21.93 1.74
CA ARG A 19 5.72 -21.54 0.33
C ARG A 19 4.77 -20.38 0.09
N HIS A 20 3.58 -20.42 0.69
CA HIS A 20 2.60 -19.35 0.55
C HIS A 20 3.14 -18.02 1.11
N LEU A 21 3.70 -18.03 2.32
CA LEU A 21 4.32 -16.85 2.94
C LEU A 21 5.47 -16.30 2.10
N ALA A 22 6.35 -17.15 1.59
CA ALA A 22 7.44 -16.73 0.72
C ALA A 22 6.95 -16.08 -0.58
N THR A 23 5.93 -16.66 -1.22
CA THR A 23 5.32 -16.06 -2.41
C THR A 23 4.74 -14.69 -2.09
N GLU A 24 4.04 -14.56 -0.96
CA GLU A 24 3.40 -13.29 -0.58
C GLU A 24 4.42 -12.21 -0.23
N LEU A 25 5.46 -12.51 0.56
CA LEU A 25 6.53 -11.56 0.87
C LEU A 25 7.27 -11.09 -0.39
N ASN A 26 7.50 -12.00 -1.33
CA ASN A 26 8.12 -11.65 -2.60
C ASN A 26 7.20 -10.77 -3.46
N ARG A 27 5.89 -11.00 -3.41
CA ARG A 27 4.88 -10.16 -4.08
C ARG A 27 4.89 -8.76 -3.47
N GLN A 28 4.78 -8.65 -2.15
CA GLN A 28 4.80 -7.39 -1.39
C GLN A 28 6.06 -6.57 -1.68
N HIS A 29 7.25 -7.18 -1.60
CA HIS A 29 8.50 -6.50 -1.96
C HIS A 29 8.51 -6.00 -3.41
N THR A 30 7.97 -6.78 -4.33
CA THR A 30 7.90 -6.39 -5.76
C THR A 30 6.96 -5.20 -5.96
N VAL A 31 5.81 -5.21 -5.28
CA VAL A 31 4.85 -4.11 -5.29
C VAL A 31 5.50 -2.85 -4.72
N GLU A 32 6.05 -2.93 -3.51
CA GLU A 32 6.63 -1.78 -2.81
C GLU A 32 7.77 -1.14 -3.61
N THR A 33 8.73 -1.93 -4.11
CA THR A 33 9.81 -1.41 -4.96
C THR A 33 9.31 -0.82 -6.29
N THR A 34 8.15 -1.28 -6.79
CA THR A 34 7.54 -0.72 -8.00
C THR A 34 6.88 0.62 -7.70
N VAL A 35 6.24 0.78 -6.54
CA VAL A 35 5.70 2.07 -6.09
C VAL A 35 6.81 3.11 -5.98
N TYR A 36 7.92 2.80 -5.29
CA TYR A 36 9.08 3.70 -5.19
C TYR A 36 9.62 4.10 -6.57
N ARG A 37 9.66 3.16 -7.54
CA ARG A 37 10.09 3.45 -8.91
C ARG A 37 9.12 4.37 -9.65
N ARG A 38 7.80 4.15 -9.54
CA ARG A 38 6.78 5.00 -10.18
C ARG A 38 6.77 6.41 -9.59
N LEU A 39 6.93 6.51 -8.28
CA LEU A 39 6.92 7.76 -7.53
C LEU A 39 8.31 8.38 -7.35
N HIS A 40 9.24 8.11 -8.27
CA HIS A 40 10.62 8.58 -8.17
C HIS A 40 10.72 10.11 -7.94
N ALA A 41 9.87 10.91 -8.59
CA ALA A 41 9.84 12.37 -8.44
C ALA A 41 9.39 12.85 -7.05
N HIS A 42 8.76 11.98 -6.26
CA HIS A 42 8.20 12.27 -4.94
C HIS A 42 9.09 11.79 -3.78
N GLN A 43 10.14 11.02 -4.09
CA GLN A 43 11.12 10.54 -3.12
C GLN A 43 11.89 11.68 -2.44
N GLY A 44 12.15 11.53 -1.14
CA GLY A 44 12.81 12.54 -0.31
C GLY A 44 11.94 13.75 0.03
N ARG A 45 10.67 13.74 -0.39
CA ARG A 45 9.70 14.81 -0.12
C ARG A 45 8.43 14.24 0.50
N GLN A 46 7.67 13.54 -0.33
CA GLN A 46 6.31 13.05 -0.08
C GLN A 46 6.30 11.57 0.30
N ILE A 47 7.27 10.82 -0.24
CA ILE A 47 7.60 9.47 0.22
C ILE A 47 9.10 9.40 0.60
N PRO A 48 9.53 8.39 1.38
CA PRO A 48 10.95 8.20 1.69
C PRO A 48 11.81 8.07 0.43
N GLN A 49 13.06 8.52 0.52
CA GLN A 49 14.05 8.17 -0.50
C GLN A 49 14.39 6.68 -0.41
N LEU A 50 14.28 5.93 -1.50
CA LEU A 50 14.81 4.58 -1.63
C LEU A 50 16.24 4.65 -2.17
N TYR A 51 17.22 4.24 -1.37
CA TYR A 51 18.62 4.19 -1.77
C TYR A 51 18.98 2.90 -2.51
N ALA A 52 18.49 1.76 -2.03
CA ALA A 52 18.74 0.45 -2.64
C ALA A 52 17.69 -0.59 -2.24
N SER A 53 17.50 -1.58 -3.11
CA SER A 53 16.90 -2.87 -2.75
C SER A 53 18.03 -3.89 -2.63
N VAL A 54 18.06 -4.65 -1.54
CA VAL A 54 19.15 -5.54 -1.17
C VAL A 54 18.63 -6.97 -1.02
N ASP A 55 19.39 -7.94 -1.52
CA ASP A 55 19.15 -9.36 -1.31
C ASP A 55 20.28 -9.92 -0.45
N VAL A 56 19.94 -10.47 0.71
CA VAL A 56 20.89 -11.09 1.65
C VAL A 56 20.65 -12.59 1.68
N ASP A 57 21.59 -13.34 1.14
CA ASP A 57 21.52 -14.80 1.14
C ASP A 57 21.89 -15.37 2.51
N MET A 58 21.02 -16.24 3.03
CA MET A 58 21.26 -17.00 4.25
C MET A 58 22.09 -18.26 3.95
N ALA A 59 22.77 -18.79 4.97
CA ALA A 59 23.53 -20.04 4.84
C ALA A 59 22.65 -21.18 4.31
N LEU A 60 23.05 -21.72 3.15
CA LEU A 60 22.24 -22.65 2.38
C LEU A 60 22.49 -24.11 2.75
N PRO A 61 21.45 -24.93 2.90
CA PRO A 61 21.60 -26.38 2.82
C PRO A 61 22.10 -26.76 1.42
N ALA A 62 23.10 -27.64 1.32
CA ALA A 62 23.61 -28.13 0.03
C ALA A 62 22.53 -28.77 -0.86
N THR A 63 21.42 -29.22 -0.26
CA THR A 63 20.27 -29.83 -0.93
C THR A 63 19.19 -28.83 -1.36
N ALA A 64 19.39 -27.52 -1.16
CA ALA A 64 18.38 -26.51 -1.47
C ALA A 64 18.20 -26.35 -2.98
N THR A 65 16.94 -26.51 -3.43
CA THR A 65 16.58 -26.23 -4.83
C THR A 65 16.80 -24.74 -5.16
N PRO A 66 16.97 -24.37 -6.44
CA PRO A 66 17.08 -22.97 -6.84
C PRO A 66 15.89 -22.11 -6.39
N TRP A 67 14.67 -22.67 -6.43
CA TRP A 67 13.47 -21.99 -5.95
C TRP A 67 13.54 -21.73 -4.43
N GLN A 68 13.97 -22.70 -3.63
CA GLN A 68 14.11 -22.52 -2.19
C GLN A 68 15.21 -21.50 -1.86
N ARG A 69 16.33 -21.55 -2.59
CA ARG A 69 17.40 -20.55 -2.48
C ARG A 69 16.85 -19.12 -2.64
N LYS A 70 16.16 -18.87 -3.74
CA LYS A 70 15.65 -17.54 -4.10
C LYS A 70 14.51 -17.05 -3.19
N ASN A 71 13.64 -17.96 -2.72
CA ASN A 71 12.38 -17.56 -2.08
C ASN A 71 12.32 -17.87 -0.58
N LEU A 72 13.12 -18.81 -0.06
CA LEU A 72 13.12 -19.19 1.36
C LEU A 72 14.41 -18.80 2.08
N PHE A 73 15.52 -18.72 1.36
CA PHE A 73 16.84 -18.48 1.95
C PHE A 73 17.49 -17.17 1.49
N SER A 74 16.71 -16.28 0.91
CA SER A 74 17.13 -14.93 0.58
C SER A 74 16.22 -13.94 1.30
N ILE A 75 16.81 -13.05 2.09
CA ILE A 75 16.09 -11.98 2.78
C ILE A 75 16.16 -10.76 1.87
N ARG A 76 15.00 -10.30 1.40
CA ARG A 76 14.90 -9.05 0.65
C ARG A 76 14.72 -7.89 1.61
N GLY A 77 15.48 -6.83 1.42
CA GLY A 77 15.43 -5.62 2.22
C GLY A 77 15.42 -4.37 1.37
N LEU A 78 14.98 -3.27 1.97
CA LEU A 78 15.02 -1.94 1.38
C LEU A 78 15.89 -1.04 2.26
N LEU A 79 16.86 -0.37 1.66
CA LEU A 79 17.64 0.69 2.28
C LEU A 79 16.98 2.02 1.93
N MET A 80 16.38 2.68 2.92
CA MET A 80 15.57 3.88 2.73
C MET A 80 16.04 5.03 3.62
N GLU A 81 15.58 6.23 3.30
CA GLU A 81 15.75 7.45 4.09
C GLU A 81 15.36 7.19 5.55
N TYR A 82 16.26 7.54 6.46
CA TYR A 82 15.91 7.60 7.87
C TYR A 82 15.19 8.92 8.16
N ILE A 83 13.93 8.82 8.58
CA ILE A 83 13.09 9.98 8.87
C ILE A 83 12.82 10.01 10.38
N PRO A 84 13.49 10.90 11.14
CA PRO A 84 13.24 11.02 12.56
C PRO A 84 11.86 11.65 12.79
N GLY A 85 10.99 10.96 13.52
CA GLY A 85 9.64 11.42 13.73
C GLY A 85 8.78 10.42 14.50
N PHE A 86 7.47 10.60 14.38
CA PHE A 86 6.45 9.75 15.00
C PHE A 86 5.38 9.39 13.96
N THR A 87 4.61 8.33 14.21
CA THR A 87 3.53 7.96 13.29
C THR A 87 2.36 8.93 13.41
N LEU A 88 1.57 9.13 12.36
CA LEU A 88 0.36 9.96 12.43
C LEU A 88 -0.62 9.45 13.50
N ALA A 89 -0.62 8.14 13.79
CA ALA A 89 -1.35 7.57 14.92
C ALA A 89 -0.98 8.20 16.28
N ASN A 90 0.25 8.68 16.46
CA ASN A 90 0.73 9.29 17.70
C ASN A 90 0.68 10.83 17.71
N LEU A 91 -0.04 11.44 16.77
CA LEU A 91 -0.10 12.89 16.59
C LEU A 91 -0.41 13.68 17.88
N VAL A 92 -1.44 13.24 18.61
CA VAL A 92 -1.97 13.97 19.79
C VAL A 92 -0.93 14.16 20.89
N VAL A 93 -0.04 13.17 21.07
CA VAL A 93 0.97 13.19 22.14
C VAL A 93 2.32 13.75 21.68
N SER A 94 2.51 13.91 20.37
CA SER A 94 3.83 14.18 19.77
C SER A 94 3.93 15.55 19.10
N ALA A 95 2.81 16.20 18.79
CA ALA A 95 2.79 17.50 18.11
C ALA A 95 1.87 18.50 18.81
N PRO A 96 2.18 19.81 18.77
CA PRO A 96 1.30 20.84 19.30
C PRO A 96 -0.01 20.88 18.52
N ARG A 97 -1.10 21.15 19.23
CA ARG A 97 -2.46 21.19 18.68
C ARG A 97 -2.61 22.14 17.48
N SER A 98 -1.82 23.21 17.42
CA SER A 98 -1.84 24.18 16.31
C SER A 98 -1.40 23.58 14.97
N SER A 99 -0.61 22.49 14.96
CA SER A 99 -0.13 21.87 13.71
C SER A 99 -0.97 20.70 13.22
N TRP A 100 -1.94 20.22 14.02
CA TRP A 100 -2.70 19.01 13.69
C TRP A 100 -3.48 19.12 12.38
N GLN A 101 -4.07 20.28 12.09
CA GLN A 101 -4.80 20.53 10.85
C GLN A 101 -3.89 20.32 9.64
N GLU A 102 -2.75 21.01 9.60
CA GLU A 102 -1.79 20.96 8.49
C GLU A 102 -1.29 19.52 8.27
N ILE A 103 -0.90 18.84 9.35
CA ILE A 103 -0.35 17.48 9.29
C ILE A 103 -1.37 16.50 8.69
N VAL A 104 -2.63 16.53 9.13
CA VAL A 104 -3.65 15.60 8.62
C VAL A 104 -3.99 15.90 7.16
N ILE A 105 -4.07 17.18 6.78
CA ILE A 105 -4.32 17.56 5.38
C ILE A 105 -3.16 17.14 4.47
N GLN A 106 -1.91 17.26 4.94
CA GLN A 106 -0.76 16.72 4.21
C GLN A 106 -0.88 15.19 4.02
N ALA A 107 -1.20 14.43 5.08
CA ALA A 107 -1.37 12.97 4.97
C ALA A 107 -2.41 12.57 3.91
N VAL A 108 -3.53 13.29 3.82
CA VAL A 108 -4.55 13.07 2.78
C VAL A 108 -3.98 13.37 1.38
N ARG A 109 -3.16 14.41 1.23
CA ARG A 109 -2.51 14.72 -0.05
C ARG A 109 -1.54 13.61 -0.48
N GLU A 110 -0.83 12.98 0.45
CA GLU A 110 0.05 11.84 0.13
C GLU A 110 -0.74 10.67 -0.46
N VAL A 111 -1.95 10.41 0.03
CA VAL A 111 -2.87 9.41 -0.55
C VAL A 111 -3.30 9.81 -1.98
N GLN A 112 -3.58 11.09 -2.19
CA GLN A 112 -4.03 11.60 -3.50
C GLN A 112 -2.96 11.42 -4.59
N ILE A 113 -1.68 11.56 -4.24
CA ILE A 113 -0.56 11.31 -5.17
C ILE A 113 -0.60 9.87 -5.69
N LEU A 114 -0.97 8.88 -4.86
CA LEU A 114 -1.09 7.49 -5.35
C LEU A 114 -2.11 7.40 -6.48
N GLY A 115 -3.26 8.05 -6.31
CA GLY A 115 -4.31 8.12 -7.34
C GLY A 115 -3.82 8.75 -8.65
N ASP A 116 -3.01 9.81 -8.56
CA ASP A 116 -2.45 10.51 -9.73
C ASP A 116 -1.47 9.64 -10.55
N TYR A 117 -0.92 8.59 -9.93
CA TYR A 117 0.00 7.63 -10.56
C TYR A 117 -0.62 6.26 -10.83
N GLU A 118 -1.96 6.19 -10.80
CA GLU A 118 -2.72 4.96 -11.04
C GLU A 118 -2.36 3.85 -10.03
N ILE A 119 -2.17 4.26 -8.77
CA ILE A 119 -1.87 3.41 -7.63
C ILE A 119 -3.02 3.48 -6.63
N ALA A 120 -3.43 2.31 -6.14
CA ALA A 120 -4.39 2.13 -5.07
C ALA A 120 -3.67 1.43 -3.91
N ASN A 121 -3.91 1.82 -2.67
CA ASN A 121 -3.31 1.22 -1.49
C ASN A 121 -4.41 0.64 -0.59
N GLU A 122 -4.31 -0.66 -0.30
CA GLU A 122 -5.30 -1.39 0.50
C GLU A 122 -5.05 -1.29 2.01
N ASP A 123 -3.91 -0.73 2.43
CA ASP A 123 -3.54 -0.58 3.84
C ASP A 123 -3.24 0.89 4.19
N VAL A 124 -4.12 1.80 3.76
CA VAL A 124 -4.03 3.20 4.18
C VAL A 124 -4.54 3.33 5.61
N ARG A 125 -3.64 3.72 6.51
CA ARG A 125 -3.93 3.89 7.94
C ARG A 125 -2.92 4.82 8.59
N PRO A 126 -3.27 5.54 9.68
CA PRO A 126 -2.38 6.51 10.32
C PRO A 126 -1.03 5.94 10.81
N GLU A 127 -0.92 4.64 11.07
CA GLU A 127 0.35 4.01 11.43
C GLU A 127 1.35 3.98 10.27
N ASN A 128 0.87 3.98 9.02
CA ASN A 128 1.67 3.90 7.80
C ASN A 128 2.12 5.27 7.29
N PHE A 129 1.99 6.31 8.12
CA PHE A 129 2.51 7.65 7.86
C PHE A 129 3.49 8.05 8.95
N LEU A 130 4.65 8.59 8.55
CA LEU A 130 5.57 9.27 9.45
C LEU A 130 5.38 10.78 9.38
N VAL A 131 5.49 11.41 10.53
CA VAL A 131 5.46 12.85 10.72
C VAL A 131 6.80 13.26 11.31
N ALA A 132 7.62 13.90 10.47
CA ALA A 132 8.89 14.47 10.86
C ALA A 132 8.68 15.90 11.37
N PRO A 133 9.16 16.24 12.58
CA PRO A 133 9.16 17.61 13.06
C PRO A 133 9.91 18.55 12.11
N PRO A 134 9.57 19.86 12.12
CA PRO A 134 10.40 20.86 11.45
C PRO A 134 11.83 20.74 11.98
N GLN A 135 12.82 20.65 11.10
CA GLN A 135 14.20 20.76 11.54
C GLN A 135 14.42 22.19 12.01
N GLU A 136 14.96 22.36 13.22
CA GLU A 136 15.45 23.67 13.66
C GLU A 136 16.52 24.09 12.65
N CYS A 137 16.30 25.18 11.93
CA CYS A 137 17.37 25.76 11.15
C CYS A 137 18.40 26.27 12.18
N ASP A 138 19.56 25.62 12.21
CA ASP A 138 20.73 26.10 12.95
C ASP A 138 21.11 27.48 12.38
N ASN A 139 20.48 28.54 12.90
CA ASN A 139 20.71 29.93 12.51
C ASN A 139 22.14 30.41 12.82
N ASN A 140 23.00 29.55 13.40
CA ASN A 140 24.33 29.89 13.89
C ASN A 140 25.49 29.24 13.12
N ASN A 141 25.26 28.53 12.01
CA ASN A 141 26.37 27.98 11.21
C ASN A 141 26.20 28.23 9.71
N TYR A 142 25.96 29.49 9.34
CA TYR A 142 26.13 29.94 7.95
C TYR A 142 27.63 30.13 7.67
N ASN A 143 28.38 29.03 7.61
CA ASN A 143 29.70 29.04 7.00
C ASN A 143 29.49 28.92 5.49
N SER A 144 29.75 30.01 4.77
CA SER A 144 29.46 30.27 3.35
C SER A 144 30.22 29.38 2.34
N ASN A 145 30.56 28.15 2.71
CA ASN A 145 31.35 27.22 1.90
C ASN A 145 30.54 25.98 1.45
N SER A 146 29.23 25.95 1.64
CA SER A 146 28.37 24.91 1.07
C SER A 146 28.37 25.06 -0.45
N SER A 147 28.90 24.04 -1.14
CA SER A 147 28.96 23.95 -2.59
C SER A 147 27.61 24.31 -3.24
N PRO A 148 27.62 25.08 -4.35
CA PRO A 148 26.39 25.41 -5.08
C PRO A 148 25.83 24.12 -5.70
N GLY A 149 24.80 23.54 -5.07
CA GLY A 149 24.13 22.36 -5.61
C GLY A 149 23.27 21.52 -4.66
N GLN A 150 23.34 21.71 -3.32
CA GLN A 150 22.51 20.95 -2.38
C GLN A 150 21.95 21.86 -1.27
N SER A 151 21.02 22.74 -1.63
CA SER A 151 20.10 23.30 -0.63
C SER A 151 18.87 22.39 -0.59
N PHE A 152 18.88 21.43 0.33
CA PHE A 152 17.63 20.78 0.74
C PHE A 152 16.83 21.83 1.51
N HIS A 153 15.95 22.56 0.82
CA HIS A 153 14.94 23.38 1.49
C HIS A 153 13.98 22.44 2.21
N TYR A 154 14.28 22.14 3.47
CA TYR A 154 13.32 21.51 4.35
C TYR A 154 12.17 22.51 4.57
N PRO A 155 10.91 22.06 4.47
CA PRO A 155 9.78 22.93 4.76
C PRO A 155 9.90 23.45 6.20
N THR A 156 9.50 24.70 6.43
CA THR A 156 9.50 25.37 7.75
C THR A 156 8.45 24.79 8.71
N GLY A 157 8.04 23.54 8.50
CA GLY A 157 6.91 22.88 9.13
C GLY A 157 7.10 21.37 9.20
N TYR A 158 6.10 20.68 9.75
CA TYR A 158 6.11 19.22 9.77
C TYR A 158 6.09 18.67 8.35
N ARG A 159 6.92 17.66 8.09
CA ARG A 159 6.90 16.86 6.87
C ARG A 159 6.16 15.56 7.15
N VAL A 160 5.15 15.25 6.35
CA VAL A 160 4.41 13.99 6.43
C VAL A 160 4.77 13.11 5.24
N VAL A 161 5.04 11.84 5.47
CA VAL A 161 5.31 10.87 4.40
C VAL A 161 4.58 9.56 4.65
N MET A 162 4.16 8.87 3.58
CA MET A 162 3.68 7.48 3.65
C MET A 162 4.85 6.50 3.54
N ILE A 163 4.88 5.45 4.36
CA ILE A 163 6.05 4.55 4.49
C ILE A 163 5.76 3.05 4.22
N ASP A 164 4.52 2.68 3.91
CA ASP A 164 4.15 1.29 3.60
C ASP A 164 3.36 1.22 2.29
N PHE A 165 3.93 0.52 1.31
CA PHE A 165 3.36 0.33 -0.03
C PHE A 165 3.26 -1.15 -0.41
N ALA A 166 3.46 -2.09 0.52
CA ALA A 166 3.45 -3.52 0.24
C ALA A 166 2.09 -4.01 -0.26
N MET A 167 1.01 -3.34 0.15
CA MET A 167 -0.38 -3.64 -0.17
C MET A 167 -0.97 -2.71 -1.24
N CYS A 168 -0.12 -2.20 -2.15
CA CYS A 168 -0.58 -1.45 -3.30
C CYS A 168 -1.04 -2.36 -4.47
N ARG A 169 -1.95 -1.82 -5.28
CA ARG A 169 -2.36 -2.31 -6.58
C ARG A 169 -2.15 -1.23 -7.63
N PHE A 170 -1.83 -1.67 -8.83
CA PHE A 170 -1.66 -0.80 -9.98
C PHE A 170 -2.86 -0.95 -10.90
N ARG A 171 -3.32 0.14 -11.52
CA ARG A 171 -4.32 0.06 -12.56
C ARG A 171 -3.81 -0.84 -13.70
N GLU A 172 -4.66 -1.78 -14.13
CA GLU A 172 -4.35 -2.65 -15.25
C GLU A 172 -4.59 -1.92 -16.58
N PRO A 173 -3.80 -2.18 -17.65
CA PRO A 173 -3.93 -1.47 -18.91
C PRO A 173 -5.31 -1.59 -19.59
N ASP A 174 -6.03 -2.67 -19.32
CA ASP A 174 -7.37 -2.96 -19.82
C ASP A 174 -8.50 -2.56 -18.84
N MET A 175 -8.15 -2.03 -17.66
CA MET A 175 -9.12 -1.56 -16.68
C MET A 175 -9.74 -0.23 -17.12
N THR A 176 -11.06 -0.21 -17.26
CA THR A 176 -11.81 1.00 -17.63
C THR A 176 -11.75 2.05 -16.52
N ASP A 177 -11.99 3.32 -16.86
CA ASP A 177 -12.03 4.40 -15.85
C ASP A 177 -13.06 4.09 -14.77
N LEU A 178 -14.25 3.62 -15.17
CA LEU A 178 -15.30 3.21 -14.24
C LEU A 178 -14.83 2.10 -13.27
N GLN A 179 -14.11 1.09 -13.74
CA GLN A 179 -13.59 0.02 -12.88
C GLN A 179 -12.53 0.54 -11.91
N TRP A 180 -11.63 1.40 -12.39
CA TRP A 180 -10.59 2.02 -11.58
C TRP A 180 -11.17 2.95 -10.52
N GLU A 181 -12.11 3.80 -10.90
CA GLU A 181 -12.73 4.77 -10.00
C GLU A 181 -13.63 4.07 -8.97
N ARG A 182 -14.35 3.00 -9.35
CA ARG A 182 -15.05 2.12 -8.39
C ARG A 182 -14.10 1.48 -7.40
N LEU A 183 -12.93 0.97 -7.86
CA LEU A 183 -11.91 0.42 -6.97
C LEU A 183 -11.43 1.47 -5.96
N LYS A 184 -11.07 2.68 -6.42
CA LYS A 184 -10.63 3.78 -5.55
C LYS A 184 -11.72 4.24 -4.59
N CYS A 185 -12.97 4.29 -5.04
CA CYS A 185 -14.12 4.58 -4.19
C CYS A 185 -14.25 3.55 -3.07
N ASN A 186 -14.20 2.25 -3.40
CA ASN A 186 -14.38 1.16 -2.44
C ASN A 186 -13.27 1.05 -1.39
N LEU A 187 -12.05 1.49 -1.72
CA LEU A 187 -10.94 1.49 -0.76
C LEU A 187 -11.02 2.65 0.23
N GLU A 188 -11.77 3.72 -0.09
CA GLU A 188 -11.98 4.88 0.78
C GLU A 188 -10.68 5.45 1.38
N GLU A 189 -9.59 5.43 0.62
CA GLU A 189 -8.23 5.70 1.13
C GLU A 189 -8.10 7.06 1.82
N GLU A 190 -8.75 8.10 1.28
CA GLU A 190 -8.75 9.42 1.92
C GLU A 190 -9.47 9.40 3.27
N ASN A 191 -10.62 8.70 3.36
CA ASN A 191 -11.43 8.62 4.57
C ASN A 191 -10.74 7.78 5.65
N ALA A 192 -9.98 6.76 5.25
CA ALA A 192 -9.16 5.96 6.16
C ALA A 192 -8.15 6.81 6.96
N VAL A 193 -7.76 7.97 6.44
CA VAL A 193 -6.95 8.96 7.18
C VAL A 193 -7.80 10.11 7.69
N GLY A 194 -8.44 10.86 6.80
CA GLY A 194 -9.09 12.13 7.12
C GLY A 194 -10.26 11.97 8.08
N LEU A 195 -11.17 11.03 7.83
CA LEU A 195 -12.34 10.82 8.70
C LEU A 195 -11.94 10.17 10.03
N LEU A 196 -11.01 9.21 9.98
CA LEU A 196 -10.47 8.58 11.19
C LEU A 196 -9.78 9.61 12.10
N MET A 197 -8.93 10.47 11.52
CA MET A 197 -8.26 11.52 12.27
C MET A 197 -9.24 12.59 12.75
N LYS A 198 -10.26 12.95 11.96
CA LYS A 198 -11.34 13.86 12.39
C LYS A 198 -12.01 13.35 13.67
N LYS A 199 -12.41 12.07 13.68
CA LYS A 199 -13.02 11.41 14.86
C LYS A 199 -12.05 11.38 16.03
N LYS A 200 -10.79 11.01 15.80
CA LYS A 200 -9.77 10.91 16.85
C LYS A 200 -9.47 12.26 17.51
N LEU A 201 -9.37 13.33 16.72
CA LEU A 201 -9.06 14.68 17.20
C LEU A 201 -10.29 15.34 17.86
N ALA A 202 -11.51 15.01 17.42
CA ALA A 202 -12.74 15.44 18.08
C ALA A 202 -12.81 14.96 19.54
N ASN A 203 -12.32 13.74 19.84
CA ASN A 203 -12.21 13.24 21.22
C ASN A 203 -11.23 14.04 22.09
N GLN A 204 -10.36 14.86 21.48
CA GLN A 204 -9.48 15.81 22.16
C GLN A 204 -10.05 17.23 22.15
N GLY A 205 -11.33 17.38 21.79
CA GLY A 205 -12.01 18.66 21.63
C GLY A 205 -11.51 19.50 20.46
N PHE A 206 -10.83 18.91 19.47
CA PHE A 206 -10.33 19.59 18.27
C PHE A 206 -11.24 19.34 17.07
N GLU A 207 -11.68 20.41 16.43
CA GLU A 207 -12.51 20.34 15.23
C GLU A 207 -11.60 20.39 13.98
N LEU A 208 -11.32 19.21 13.42
CA LEU A 208 -10.57 19.10 12.17
C LEU A 208 -11.46 19.54 10.98
N GLN A 209 -10.99 20.54 10.25
CA GLN A 209 -11.60 21.00 9.00
C GLN A 209 -11.15 20.09 7.85
N TYR A 210 -11.69 18.86 7.83
CA TYR A 210 -11.50 17.89 6.76
C TYR A 210 -12.82 17.70 6.00
N ARG A 211 -12.69 17.74 4.67
CA ARG A 211 -13.73 17.41 3.69
C ARG A 211 -13.11 16.45 2.68
N GLU A 212 -13.80 15.35 2.42
CA GLU A 212 -13.42 14.41 1.36
C GLU A 212 -13.35 15.14 0.01
N SER A 213 -12.37 14.79 -0.82
CA SER A 213 -12.17 15.44 -2.11
C SER A 213 -13.32 15.21 -3.08
N GLY A 214 -14.06 14.11 -2.90
CA GLY A 214 -15.11 13.70 -3.81
C GLY A 214 -14.61 13.09 -5.13
N ARG A 215 -13.29 12.84 -5.26
CA ARG A 215 -12.66 12.43 -6.53
C ARG A 215 -13.25 11.17 -7.16
N TYR A 216 -13.80 10.28 -6.33
CA TYR A 216 -14.37 9.00 -6.77
C TYR A 216 -15.83 8.80 -6.34
N SER A 217 -16.44 9.78 -5.65
CA SER A 217 -17.75 9.61 -5.01
C SER A 217 -18.92 9.49 -5.99
N GLN A 218 -18.75 9.91 -7.25
CA GLN A 218 -19.77 9.70 -8.30
C GLN A 218 -19.92 8.23 -8.70
N PHE A 219 -19.07 7.35 -8.18
CA PHE A 219 -19.07 5.90 -8.42
C PHE A 219 -19.35 5.08 -7.16
N ALA A 220 -19.65 5.74 -6.04
CA ALA A 220 -20.28 5.09 -4.91
C ALA A 220 -21.58 4.47 -5.43
N GLU A 221 -21.74 3.15 -5.27
CA GLU A 221 -22.94 2.46 -5.75
C GLU A 221 -24.20 3.20 -5.26
N GLY A 222 -25.02 3.67 -6.19
CA GLY A 222 -26.45 3.66 -5.95
C GLY A 222 -26.88 2.20 -5.97
N GLU A 223 -27.67 1.77 -5.00
CA GLU A 223 -28.24 0.41 -4.89
C GLU A 223 -29.07 -0.04 -6.13
N GLU A 224 -29.07 0.68 -7.26
CA GLU A 224 -30.01 0.52 -8.37
C GLU A 224 -29.52 -0.34 -9.55
N GLU A 225 -28.26 -0.79 -9.63
CA GLU A 225 -27.79 -1.62 -10.76
C GLU A 225 -27.83 -3.14 -10.54
N VAL A 226 -28.51 -3.62 -9.48
CA VAL A 226 -28.75 -5.07 -9.27
C VAL A 226 -30.19 -5.48 -9.65
N GLU A 227 -31.16 -4.56 -9.64
CA GLU A 227 -32.55 -4.92 -9.94
C GLU A 227 -32.83 -5.09 -11.44
N ASP A 228 -32.18 -4.34 -12.34
CA ASP A 228 -32.63 -4.33 -13.74
C ASP A 228 -32.25 -5.61 -14.53
N GLY A 229 -31.13 -6.25 -14.17
CA GLY A 229 -30.73 -7.54 -14.73
C GLY A 229 -31.56 -8.72 -14.20
N MET A 230 -31.94 -8.68 -12.92
CA MET A 230 -32.70 -9.75 -12.27
C MET A 230 -34.20 -9.66 -12.59
N VAL A 231 -34.73 -8.44 -12.72
CA VAL A 231 -36.10 -8.19 -13.18
C VAL A 231 -36.25 -8.53 -14.68
N ALA A 232 -35.23 -8.29 -15.52
CA ALA A 232 -35.24 -8.73 -16.92
C ALA A 232 -35.21 -10.27 -17.06
N PHE A 233 -34.47 -10.97 -16.21
CA PHE A 233 -34.45 -12.44 -16.17
C PHE A 233 -35.79 -13.03 -15.69
N LEU A 234 -36.43 -12.40 -14.71
CA LEU A 234 -37.74 -12.83 -14.20
C LEU A 234 -38.91 -12.47 -15.14
N ARG A 235 -38.78 -11.39 -15.93
CA ARG A 235 -39.77 -11.00 -16.97
C ARG A 235 -39.66 -11.81 -18.25
N SER A 236 -38.50 -12.37 -18.57
CA SER A 236 -38.26 -13.09 -19.83
C SER A 236 -38.66 -14.58 -19.81
N GLY A 237 -39.22 -15.09 -18.71
CA GLY A 237 -39.96 -16.34 -18.68
C GLY A 237 -39.16 -17.54 -19.18
N GLY A 238 -38.42 -18.18 -18.27
CA GLY A 238 -37.70 -19.42 -18.53
C GLY A 238 -38.52 -20.43 -19.34
N ARG A 239 -38.20 -20.58 -20.63
CA ARG A 239 -38.59 -21.72 -21.45
C ARG A 239 -37.34 -22.45 -21.89
N ASN A 240 -37.10 -23.55 -21.17
CA ASN A 240 -36.28 -24.68 -21.61
C ASN A 240 -36.62 -25.05 -23.07
N LYS A 241 -35.64 -24.95 -23.98
CA LYS A 241 -35.63 -25.78 -25.20
C LYS A 241 -34.59 -26.88 -25.02
N LYS A 242 -35.12 -28.10 -25.01
CA LYS A 242 -34.43 -29.38 -24.94
C LYS A 242 -33.33 -29.48 -26.01
N ARG A 243 -32.25 -30.14 -25.61
CA ARG A 243 -31.21 -30.73 -26.47
C ARG A 243 -31.84 -31.68 -27.50
N GLU A 244 -31.36 -31.61 -28.74
CA GLU A 244 -31.34 -32.74 -29.69
C GLU A 244 -29.97 -32.81 -30.39
N PRO A 245 -29.54 -34.02 -30.84
CA PRO A 245 -28.12 -34.38 -30.93
C PRO A 245 -27.50 -34.25 -32.32
N LEU A 246 -26.16 -34.30 -32.34
CA LEU A 246 -25.29 -34.29 -33.52
C LEU A 246 -25.73 -35.27 -34.62
N ARG A 247 -25.70 -34.80 -35.87
CA ARG A 247 -25.54 -35.65 -37.05
C ARG A 247 -24.28 -35.29 -37.81
N GLU A 248 -23.55 -36.35 -38.13
CA GLU A 248 -22.35 -36.45 -38.94
C GLU A 248 -22.53 -35.80 -40.32
N MET A 249 -21.49 -35.12 -40.82
CA MET A 249 -21.33 -34.84 -42.24
C MET A 249 -20.23 -35.77 -42.77
N SER A 250 -20.64 -36.69 -43.62
CA SER A 250 -19.77 -37.43 -44.52
C SER A 250 -20.11 -37.05 -45.96
N VAL A 251 -19.02 -36.91 -46.73
CA VAL A 251 -18.85 -36.63 -48.17
C VAL A 251 -18.91 -35.16 -48.58
#